data_AF-A0A7C5C169-F1
#
_entry.id   AF-A0A7C5C169-F1
#
_cell.length_a   1.000
_cell.length_b   1.000
_cell.length_c   1.000
_cell.angle_alpha   90.00
_cell.angle_beta   90.00
_cell.angle_gamma   90.00
#
_symmetry.space_group_name_H-M   'P 1'
#
loop_
_entity.id
_entity.type
_entity.pdbx_description
1 polymer ?
#
loop_
_entity_poly.entity_id
_entity_poly.type
_entity_poly.pdbx_seq_one_letter_code
_entity_poly.pdbx_strand_id
1 'polypeptide(L)'
;MKFKSIFILFNIVILIALLFVCAMPFLVLGADFALPFWRTNWPLALILVLILAGIDGFFIINQRLFTLLEREDWPALATYLENRIIQKKRYSPRLVRLLANTYLVLSDSAAVLALEKKVSQVKPPLLDKNALVFGLARVLSKDHGGAVSFFSDRLKNPKVESPEWVRWYYGFSLLLVRDFPGAANALVPLALTAQDPLVTVLAQDFLAQTVISAIPERSEEIEASVAQARTRILKTLPTKTAWNREIEKSRTEIHVVILSKSLEEAGQRLYSEVTA
;
A
#
# COMPACT_ATOMS: atom_id res chain seq x y z
N MET A 1 -3.29 16.24 -14.57
CA MET A 1 -4.64 16.78 -14.89
C MET A 1 -5.43 16.87 -13.60
N LYS A 2 -6.17 17.96 -13.38
CA LYS A 2 -6.97 18.16 -12.16
C LYS A 2 -8.00 17.03 -12.00
N PHE A 3 -8.25 16.53 -10.78
CA PHE A 3 -9.16 15.38 -10.58
C PHE A 3 -10.57 15.69 -11.09
N LYS A 4 -11.00 16.95 -10.94
CA LYS A 4 -12.21 17.49 -11.56
C LYS A 4 -12.22 17.36 -13.09
N SER A 5 -11.09 17.61 -13.76
CA SER A 5 -10.99 17.48 -15.22
C SER A 5 -11.12 16.03 -15.68
N ILE A 6 -10.52 15.09 -14.95
CA ILE A 6 -10.66 13.64 -15.24
C ILE A 6 -12.12 13.21 -15.06
N PHE A 7 -12.77 13.64 -13.97
CA PHE A 7 -14.17 13.34 -13.71
C PHE A 7 -15.11 13.92 -14.77
N ILE A 8 -14.91 15.19 -15.14
CA ILE A 8 -15.68 15.83 -16.22
C ILE A 8 -15.48 15.09 -17.54
N LEU A 9 -14.24 14.75 -17.89
CA LEU A 9 -13.93 14.00 -19.11
C LEU A 9 -14.59 12.62 -19.11
N PHE A 10 -14.52 11.89 -17.98
CA PHE A 10 -15.17 10.59 -17.81
C PHE A 10 -16.68 10.68 -18.03
N ASN A 11 -17.34 11.67 -17.43
CA ASN A 11 -18.78 11.87 -17.60
C ASN A 11 -19.16 12.29 -19.02
N ILE A 12 -18.33 13.11 -19.69
CA ILE A 12 -18.53 13.45 -21.11
C ILE A 12 -18.45 12.19 -21.97
N VAL A 13 -17.42 11.36 -21.77
CA VAL A 13 -17.24 10.11 -22.54
C VAL A 13 -18.41 9.16 -22.32
N ILE A 14 -18.87 8.99 -21.08
CA ILE A 14 -20.03 8.14 -20.79
C ILE A 14 -21.30 8.72 -21.41
N LEU A 15 -21.51 10.03 -21.32
CA LEU A 15 -22.69 10.67 -21.88
C LEU A 15 -22.73 10.55 -23.41
N ILE A 16 -21.57 10.69 -24.07
CA ILE A 16 -21.43 10.43 -25.50
C ILE A 16 -21.69 8.96 -25.81
N ALA A 17 -21.12 8.03 -25.05
CA ALA A 17 -21.34 6.59 -25.25
C ALA A 17 -22.82 6.21 -25.07
N LEU A 18 -23.49 6.74 -24.04
CA LEU A 18 -24.92 6.58 -23.83
C LEU A 18 -25.71 7.16 -25.00
N LEU A 19 -25.39 8.37 -25.45
CA LEU A 19 -26.04 8.99 -26.60
C LEU A 19 -25.87 8.14 -27.86
N PHE A 20 -24.69 7.57 -28.08
CA PHE A 20 -24.41 6.71 -29.22
C PHE A 20 -25.19 5.39 -29.16
N VAL A 21 -25.17 4.70 -28.01
CA VAL A 21 -25.98 3.50 -27.77
C VAL A 21 -27.47 3.80 -27.96
N CYS A 22 -27.92 4.98 -27.53
CA CYS A 22 -29.30 5.39 -27.67
C CYS A 22 -29.71 5.76 -29.09
N ALA A 23 -28.82 6.42 -29.83
CA ALA A 23 -29.07 6.92 -31.18
C ALA A 23 -28.88 5.84 -32.25
N MET A 24 -28.03 4.83 -32.04
CA MET A 24 -27.75 3.77 -33.02
C MET A 24 -29.00 3.06 -33.55
N PRO A 25 -29.97 2.63 -32.72
CA PRO A 25 -31.21 2.03 -33.22
C PRO A 25 -32.01 2.98 -34.13
N PHE A 26 -32.03 4.28 -33.81
CA PHE A 26 -32.73 5.28 -34.63
C PHE A 26 -32.01 5.57 -35.95
N LEU A 27 -30.67 5.61 -35.94
CA LEU A 27 -29.84 5.92 -37.11
C LEU A 27 -29.73 4.76 -38.10
N VAL A 28 -29.70 3.51 -37.62
CA VAL A 28 -29.45 2.32 -38.44
C VAL A 28 -30.74 1.63 -38.88
N LEU A 29 -31.75 1.55 -38.00
CA LEU A 29 -32.96 0.74 -38.23
C LEU A 29 -34.22 1.59 -38.51
N GLY A 30 -34.13 2.92 -38.35
CA GLY A 30 -35.26 3.83 -38.52
C GLY A 30 -36.20 3.87 -37.31
N ALA A 31 -37.08 4.88 -37.27
CA ALA A 31 -37.95 5.16 -36.12
C ALA A 31 -38.95 4.03 -35.82
N ASP A 32 -39.41 3.31 -36.85
CA ASP A 32 -40.41 2.25 -36.75
C ASP A 32 -39.89 1.02 -35.96
N PHE A 33 -38.60 0.74 -36.03
CA PHE A 33 -37.95 -0.34 -35.26
C PHE A 33 -37.37 0.13 -33.92
N ALA A 34 -36.95 1.39 -33.82
CA ALA A 34 -36.35 1.94 -32.60
C ALA A 34 -37.34 2.08 -31.43
N LEU A 35 -38.60 2.45 -31.72
CA LEU A 35 -39.64 2.63 -30.69
C LEU A 35 -39.99 1.33 -29.94
N PRO A 36 -40.26 0.19 -30.60
CA PRO A 36 -40.44 -1.10 -29.94
C PRO A 36 -39.18 -1.57 -29.20
N PHE A 37 -38.00 -1.38 -29.81
CA PHE A 37 -36.72 -1.74 -29.18
C PHE A 37 -36.54 -1.03 -27.84
N TRP A 38 -36.86 0.25 -27.77
CA TRP A 38 -36.76 1.02 -26.53
C TRP A 38 -37.80 0.64 -25.47
N ARG A 39 -39.03 0.31 -25.88
CA ARG A 39 -40.04 -0.22 -24.94
C ARG A 39 -39.63 -1.55 -24.30
N THR A 40 -38.83 -2.35 -24.99
CA THR A 40 -38.31 -3.61 -24.44
C THR A 40 -37.02 -3.41 -23.64
N ASN A 41 -36.13 -2.51 -24.08
CA ASN A 41 -34.77 -2.36 -23.53
C ASN A 41 -34.59 -1.16 -22.59
N TRP A 42 -35.64 -0.41 -22.25
CA TRP A 42 -35.56 0.69 -21.26
C TRP A 42 -34.93 0.30 -19.91
N PRO A 43 -35.04 -0.96 -19.38
CA PRO A 43 -34.38 -1.31 -18.13
C PRO A 43 -32.86 -1.20 -18.20
N LEU A 44 -32.26 -1.43 -19.38
CA LEU A 44 -30.82 -1.29 -19.58
C LEU A 44 -30.39 0.17 -19.39
N ALA A 45 -31.15 1.12 -19.95
CA ALA A 45 -30.87 2.54 -19.75
C ALA A 45 -31.09 2.97 -18.30
N LEU A 46 -32.12 2.45 -17.63
CA LEU A 46 -32.34 2.71 -16.20
C LEU A 46 -31.16 2.23 -15.36
N ILE A 47 -30.67 1.01 -15.59
CA ILE A 47 -29.49 0.47 -14.88
C ILE A 47 -28.27 1.35 -15.12
N LEU A 48 -28.04 1.80 -16.36
CA LEU A 48 -26.91 2.68 -16.67
C LEU A 48 -27.02 4.02 -15.93
N VAL A 49 -28.20 4.63 -15.91
CA VAL A 49 -28.47 5.88 -15.16
C VAL A 49 -28.24 5.67 -13.66
N LEU A 50 -28.66 4.53 -13.11
CA LEU A 50 -28.46 4.22 -11.70
C LEU A 50 -26.96 4.07 -11.36
N ILE A 51 -26.19 3.39 -12.22
CA ILE A 51 -24.74 3.28 -12.07
C ILE A 51 -24.07 4.65 -12.12
N LEU A 52 -24.42 5.48 -13.11
CA LEU A 52 -23.94 6.87 -13.24
C LEU A 52 -24.24 7.69 -11.99
N ALA A 53 -25.50 7.69 -11.54
CA ALA A 53 -25.92 8.41 -10.35
C ALA A 53 -25.17 7.94 -9.09
N GLY A 54 -24.89 6.63 -8.98
CA GLY A 54 -24.09 6.06 -7.89
C GLY A 54 -22.64 6.56 -7.90
N ILE A 55 -21.99 6.57 -9.05
CA ILE A 55 -20.60 7.04 -9.22
C ILE A 55 -20.51 8.56 -8.96
N ASP A 56 -21.41 9.33 -9.57
CA ASP A 56 -21.46 10.79 -9.41
C ASP A 56 -21.77 11.17 -7.96
N GLY A 57 -22.73 10.49 -7.33
CA GLY A 57 -23.05 10.67 -5.92
C GLY A 57 -21.84 10.40 -5.02
N PHE A 58 -21.11 9.31 -5.27
CA PHE A 58 -19.88 9.01 -4.53
C PHE A 58 -18.82 10.10 -4.70
N PHE A 59 -18.66 10.63 -5.91
CA PHE A 59 -17.71 11.70 -6.20
C PHE A 59 -18.07 12.99 -5.45
N ILE A 60 -19.34 13.42 -5.53
CA ILE A 60 -19.82 14.63 -4.88
C ILE A 60 -19.63 14.55 -3.36
N ILE A 61 -19.98 13.41 -2.75
CA ILE A 61 -19.83 13.18 -1.31
C ILE A 61 -18.35 13.27 -0.87
N ASN A 62 -17.41 12.88 -1.73
CA ASN A 62 -15.99 12.85 -1.41
C ASN A 62 -15.18 13.98 -2.08
N GLN A 63 -15.83 14.95 -2.72
CA GLN A 63 -15.18 16.02 -3.47
C GLN A 63 -14.17 16.81 -2.62
N ARG A 64 -14.51 17.07 -1.35
CA ARG A 64 -13.61 17.77 -0.42
C ARG A 64 -12.34 16.96 -0.14
N LEU A 65 -12.46 15.64 0.02
CA LEU A 65 -11.30 14.75 0.21
C LEU A 65 -10.37 14.82 -0.99
N PHE A 66 -10.92 14.68 -2.20
CA PHE A 66 -10.15 14.72 -3.44
C PHE A 66 -9.51 16.09 -3.69
N THR A 67 -10.21 17.18 -3.37
CA THR A 67 -9.66 18.53 -3.52
C THR A 67 -8.49 18.78 -2.58
N LEU A 68 -8.56 18.28 -1.33
CA LEU A 68 -7.47 18.40 -0.37
C LEU A 68 -6.25 17.56 -0.78
N LEU A 69 -6.49 16.33 -1.26
CA LEU A 69 -5.43 15.48 -1.82
C LEU A 69 -4.77 16.10 -3.05
N GLU A 70 -5.57 16.67 -3.97
CA GLU A 70 -5.05 17.30 -5.20
C GLU A 70 -4.23 18.56 -4.91
N ARG A 71 -4.57 19.29 -3.85
CA ARG A 71 -3.83 20.48 -3.41
C ARG A 71 -2.63 20.14 -2.52
N GLU A 72 -2.44 18.87 -2.20
CA GLU A 72 -1.43 18.41 -1.23
C GLU A 72 -1.52 19.16 0.11
N ASP A 73 -2.74 19.57 0.50
CA ASP A 73 -2.99 20.29 1.75
C ASP A 73 -3.13 19.26 2.89
N TRP A 74 -1.99 18.69 3.28
CA TRP A 74 -1.87 17.64 4.28
C TRP A 74 -2.45 18.04 5.66
N PRO A 75 -2.21 19.26 6.19
CA PRO A 75 -2.79 19.67 7.47
C PRO A 75 -4.33 19.74 7.43
N ALA A 76 -4.90 20.34 6.39
CA ALA A 76 -6.36 20.41 6.26
C ALA A 76 -6.97 19.03 5.99
N LEU A 77 -6.26 18.15 5.27
CA LEU A 77 -6.66 16.76 5.07
C LEU A 77 -6.71 16.00 6.39
N ALA A 78 -5.70 16.14 7.25
CA ALA A 78 -5.66 15.50 8.57
C ALA A 78 -6.88 15.93 9.40
N THR A 79 -7.14 17.24 9.50
CA THR A 79 -8.28 17.77 10.25
C THR A 79 -9.62 17.27 9.69
N TYR A 80 -9.77 17.22 8.37
CA TYR A 80 -10.97 16.71 7.72
C TYR A 80 -11.20 15.22 8.02
N LEU A 81 -10.14 14.41 7.96
CA LEU A 81 -10.19 12.98 8.22
C LEU A 81 -10.42 12.68 9.71
N GLU A 82 -9.81 13.42 10.62
CA GLU A 82 -10.04 13.33 12.06
C GLU A 82 -11.51 13.54 12.40
N ASN A 83 -12.13 14.61 11.88
CA ASN A 83 -13.54 14.87 12.08
C ASN A 83 -14.39 13.68 11.59
N ARG A 84 -14.08 13.17 10.40
CA ARG A 84 -14.83 12.05 9.80
C ARG A 84 -14.66 10.73 10.57
N ILE A 85 -13.46 10.44 11.07
CA ILE A 85 -13.17 9.18 11.76
C ILE A 85 -13.60 9.25 13.22
N ILE A 86 -13.21 10.30 13.94
CA ILE A 86 -13.38 10.44 15.39
C ILE A 86 -14.78 10.98 15.70
N GLN A 87 -15.15 12.14 15.14
CA GLN A 87 -16.45 12.77 15.48
C GLN A 87 -17.62 12.01 14.86
N LYS A 88 -17.51 11.63 13.57
CA LYS A 88 -18.57 10.89 12.87
C LYS A 88 -18.47 9.36 13.05
N LYS A 89 -17.53 8.86 13.85
CA LYS A 89 -17.29 7.44 14.16
C LYS A 89 -17.16 6.52 12.92
N ARG A 90 -16.71 7.05 11.78
CA ARG A 90 -16.57 6.29 10.53
C ARG A 90 -15.20 5.61 10.43
N TYR A 91 -15.01 4.60 11.27
CA TYR A 91 -13.79 3.78 11.27
C TYR A 91 -13.86 2.72 10.14
N SER A 92 -13.12 2.97 9.07
CA SER A 92 -12.85 2.01 8.00
C SER A 92 -11.33 1.82 7.82
N PRO A 93 -10.86 0.65 7.35
CA PRO A 93 -9.42 0.42 7.16
C PRO A 93 -8.77 1.50 6.29
N ARG A 94 -9.39 1.83 5.16
CA ARG A 94 -8.90 2.84 4.20
C ARG A 94 -8.80 4.24 4.80
N LEU A 95 -9.80 4.68 5.57
CA LEU A 95 -9.79 6.00 6.18
C LEU A 95 -8.73 6.10 7.28
N VAL A 96 -8.61 5.05 8.12
CA VAL A 96 -7.58 5.00 9.17
C VAL A 96 -6.18 5.00 8.55
N ARG A 97 -5.95 4.19 7.50
CA ARG A 97 -4.68 4.18 6.75
C ARG A 97 -4.35 5.55 6.20
N LEU A 98 -5.32 6.20 5.54
CA LEU A 98 -5.12 7.49 4.91
C LEU A 98 -4.77 8.56 5.96
N LEU A 99 -5.48 8.60 7.09
CA LEU A 99 -5.18 9.55 8.17
C LEU A 99 -3.79 9.29 8.76
N ALA A 100 -3.47 8.03 9.07
CA ALA A 100 -2.17 7.67 9.61
C ALA A 100 -1.02 8.00 8.64
N ASN A 101 -1.18 7.72 7.34
CA ASN A 101 -0.22 8.12 6.31
C ASN A 101 -0.09 9.65 6.21
N THR A 102 -1.19 10.38 6.34
CA THR A 102 -1.18 11.86 6.32
C THR A 102 -0.34 12.40 7.49
N TYR A 103 -0.50 11.85 8.70
CA TYR A 103 0.34 12.22 9.84
C TYR A 103 1.81 11.85 9.63
N LEU A 104 2.11 10.69 9.04
CA LEU A 104 3.49 10.30 8.73
C LEU A 104 4.15 11.27 7.74
N VAL A 105 3.43 11.71 6.71
CA VAL A 105 3.91 12.75 5.78
C VAL A 105 4.18 14.07 6.51
N LEU A 106 3.33 14.42 7.49
CA LEU A 106 3.53 15.56 8.37
C LEU A 106 4.60 15.36 9.44
N SER A 107 5.27 14.19 9.47
CA SER A 107 6.24 13.79 10.50
C SER A 107 5.67 13.79 11.94
N ASP A 108 4.34 13.71 12.08
CA ASP A 108 3.64 13.68 13.37
C ASP A 108 3.37 12.24 13.83
N SER A 109 4.44 11.58 14.27
CA SER A 109 4.36 10.22 14.83
C SER A 109 3.50 10.14 16.10
N ALA A 110 3.42 11.22 16.88
CA ALA A 110 2.60 11.28 18.09
C ALA A 110 1.10 11.19 17.76
N ALA A 111 0.65 11.89 16.71
CA ALA A 111 -0.73 11.79 16.23
C ALA A 111 -1.07 10.40 15.71
N VAL A 112 -0.13 9.70 15.06
CA VAL A 112 -0.33 8.31 14.64
C VAL A 112 -0.54 7.38 15.84
N LEU A 113 0.27 7.50 16.88
CA LEU A 113 0.14 6.70 18.10
C LEU A 113 -1.16 7.03 18.86
N ALA A 114 -1.57 8.30 18.89
CA ALA A 114 -2.85 8.70 19.46
C ALA A 114 -4.04 8.13 18.68
N LEU A 115 -3.96 8.09 17.34
CA LEU A 115 -4.94 7.43 16.49
C LEU A 115 -5.00 5.93 16.76
N GLU A 116 -3.84 5.27 16.88
CA GLU A 116 -3.77 3.85 17.21
C GLU A 116 -4.49 3.52 18.51
N LYS A 117 -4.21 4.29 19.58
CA LYS A 117 -4.86 4.10 20.89
C LYS A 117 -6.38 4.25 20.81
N LYS A 118 -6.88 5.18 19.98
CA LYS A 118 -8.32 5.33 19.75
C LYS A 118 -8.89 4.15 18.95
N VAL A 119 -8.17 3.69 17.93
CA VAL A 119 -8.59 2.56 17.08
C VAL A 119 -8.59 1.26 17.88
N SER A 120 -7.61 1.04 18.77
CA SER A 120 -7.54 -0.15 19.62
C SER A 120 -8.73 -0.27 20.56
N GLN A 121 -9.27 0.85 21.03
CA GLN A 121 -10.45 0.88 21.91
C GLN A 121 -11.77 0.66 21.16
N VAL A 122 -11.89 1.19 19.93
CA VAL A 122 -13.17 1.21 19.20
C VAL A 122 -13.31 0.06 18.21
N LYS A 123 -12.26 -0.22 17.43
CA LYS A 123 -12.23 -1.31 16.43
C LYS A 123 -10.83 -1.95 16.36
N PRO A 124 -10.46 -2.80 17.33
CA PRO A 124 -9.17 -3.49 17.36
C PRO A 124 -8.75 -4.19 16.06
N PRO A 125 -9.66 -4.85 15.29
CA PRO A 125 -9.27 -5.51 14.04
C PRO A 125 -8.67 -4.57 12.98
N LEU A 126 -8.88 -3.25 13.09
CA LEU A 126 -8.26 -2.28 12.18
C LEU A 126 -6.77 -2.07 12.44
N LEU A 127 -6.25 -2.49 13.59
CA LEU A 127 -4.82 -2.50 13.88
C LEU A 127 -4.11 -3.53 12.99
N ASP A 128 -4.66 -4.73 12.85
CA ASP A 128 -4.09 -5.78 12.01
C ASP A 128 -4.15 -5.42 10.51
N LYS A 129 -5.19 -4.67 10.09
CA LYS A 129 -5.34 -4.13 8.74
C LYS A 129 -4.44 -2.93 8.43
N ASN A 130 -3.84 -2.31 9.44
CA ASN A 130 -2.98 -1.15 9.27
C ASN A 130 -1.67 -1.29 10.05
N ALA A 131 -1.23 -2.54 10.26
CA ALA A 131 -0.10 -2.87 11.10
C ALA A 131 1.18 -2.16 10.62
N LEU A 132 1.42 -2.14 9.31
CA LEU A 132 2.60 -1.49 8.75
C LEU A 132 2.68 0.00 9.11
N VAL A 133 1.60 0.76 8.97
CA VAL A 133 1.62 2.20 9.22
C VAL A 133 1.81 2.52 10.70
N PHE A 134 1.15 1.78 11.59
CA PHE A 134 1.29 1.97 13.04
C PHE A 134 2.65 1.51 13.58
N GLY A 135 3.16 0.40 13.08
CA GLY A 135 4.49 -0.08 13.47
C GLY A 135 5.61 0.82 12.92
N LEU A 136 5.46 1.30 11.69
CA LEU A 136 6.39 2.26 11.07
C LEU A 136 6.45 3.58 11.84
N ALA A 137 5.33 4.08 12.35
CA ALA A 137 5.31 5.27 13.21
C ALA A 137 6.18 5.11 14.46
N ARG A 138 6.24 3.91 15.06
CA ARG A 138 7.14 3.60 16.18
C ARG A 138 8.60 3.58 15.76
N VAL A 139 8.91 2.94 14.63
CA VAL A 139 10.27 2.92 14.08
C VAL A 139 10.79 4.34 13.86
N LEU A 140 9.97 5.21 13.26
CA LEU A 140 10.32 6.61 12.98
C LEU A 140 10.42 7.49 14.25
N SER A 141 9.64 7.19 15.28
CA SER A 141 9.70 7.89 16.58
C SER A 141 10.81 7.36 17.50
N LYS A 142 11.69 6.48 17.00
CA LYS A 142 12.78 5.83 17.75
C LYS A 142 12.31 4.91 18.88
N ASP A 143 11.02 4.55 18.93
CA ASP A 143 10.48 3.53 19.82
C ASP A 143 10.69 2.13 19.21
N HIS A 144 11.96 1.73 19.09
CA HIS A 144 12.33 0.46 18.45
C HIS A 144 11.84 -0.76 19.25
N GLY A 145 11.91 -0.70 20.60
CA GLY A 145 11.40 -1.76 21.47
C GLY A 145 9.87 -1.90 21.40
N GLY A 146 9.15 -0.78 21.34
CA GLY A 146 7.72 -0.79 21.09
C GLY A 146 7.36 -1.31 19.70
N ALA A 147 8.18 -1.02 18.68
CA ALA A 147 7.99 -1.57 17.33
C ALA A 147 8.14 -3.10 17.31
N VAL A 148 9.17 -3.65 17.96
CA VAL A 148 9.37 -5.10 18.12
C VAL A 148 8.13 -5.74 18.76
N SER A 149 7.69 -5.20 19.90
CA SER A 149 6.53 -5.72 20.62
C SER A 149 5.27 -5.67 19.75
N PHE A 150 5.01 -4.53 19.11
CA PHE A 150 3.86 -4.31 18.25
C PHE A 150 3.82 -5.31 17.08
N PHE A 151 4.91 -5.45 16.32
CA PHE A 151 4.92 -6.36 15.18
C PHE A 151 4.86 -7.83 15.62
N SER A 152 5.52 -8.20 16.71
CA SER A 152 5.46 -9.57 17.25
C SER A 152 4.04 -10.00 17.59
N ASP A 153 3.23 -9.09 18.17
CA ASP A 153 1.84 -9.36 18.50
C ASP A 153 0.96 -9.49 17.26
N ARG A 154 1.23 -8.69 16.21
CA ARG A 154 0.48 -8.77 14.95
C ARG A 154 0.79 -10.05 14.17
N LEU A 155 2.02 -10.55 14.24
CA LEU A 155 2.41 -11.81 13.60
C LEU A 155 1.73 -13.05 14.21
N LYS A 156 1.22 -12.96 15.44
CA LYS A 156 0.40 -14.01 16.05
C LYS A 156 -0.98 -14.13 15.40
N ASN A 157 -1.43 -13.08 14.69
CA ASN A 157 -2.74 -13.06 14.04
C ASN A 157 -2.64 -13.43 12.55
N PRO A 158 -3.25 -14.55 12.10
CA PRO A 158 -3.18 -14.96 10.70
C PRO A 158 -3.92 -14.01 9.74
N LYS A 159 -4.73 -13.07 10.25
CA LYS A 159 -5.50 -12.10 9.45
C LYS A 159 -4.78 -10.78 9.21
N VAL A 160 -3.53 -10.67 9.65
CA VAL A 160 -2.70 -9.48 9.44
C VAL A 160 -2.53 -9.19 7.95
N GLU A 161 -2.62 -7.92 7.59
CA GLU A 161 -2.40 -7.50 6.21
C GLU A 161 -0.91 -7.45 5.88
N SER A 162 -0.53 -7.95 4.70
CA SER A 162 0.85 -8.00 4.22
C SER A 162 1.82 -8.66 5.21
N PRO A 163 1.62 -9.95 5.56
CA PRO A 163 2.38 -10.63 6.60
C PRO A 163 3.90 -10.67 6.34
N GLU A 164 4.33 -10.75 5.08
CA GLU A 164 5.75 -10.72 4.71
C GLU A 164 6.41 -9.40 5.09
N TRP A 165 5.78 -8.27 4.75
CA TRP A 165 6.23 -6.94 5.14
C TRP A 165 6.19 -6.74 6.66
N VAL A 166 5.15 -7.23 7.34
CA VAL A 166 5.07 -7.16 8.80
C VAL A 166 6.22 -7.93 9.46
N ARG A 167 6.53 -9.13 8.95
CA ARG A 167 7.67 -9.92 9.44
C ARG A 167 9.00 -9.28 9.10
N TRP A 168 9.11 -8.62 7.94
CA TRP A 168 10.32 -7.90 7.57
C TRP A 168 10.56 -6.72 8.51
N TYR A 169 9.53 -5.91 8.76
CA TYR A 169 9.63 -4.78 9.69
C TYR A 169 9.85 -5.22 11.15
N TYR A 170 9.34 -6.40 11.53
CA TYR A 170 9.71 -7.04 12.80
C TYR A 170 11.22 -7.33 12.86
N GLY A 171 11.77 -8.02 11.85
CA GLY A 171 13.20 -8.31 11.75
C GLY A 171 14.05 -7.03 11.72
N PHE A 172 13.62 -6.01 10.97
CA PHE A 172 14.28 -4.71 10.94
C PHE A 172 14.25 -4.01 12.30
N SER A 173 13.13 -4.08 13.03
CA SER A 173 13.05 -3.53 14.39
C SER A 173 13.99 -4.24 15.36
N LEU A 174 14.20 -5.56 15.20
CA LEU A 174 15.19 -6.34 15.97
C LEU A 174 16.63 -5.89 15.68
N LEU A 175 16.96 -5.60 14.42
CA LEU A 175 18.26 -5.01 14.06
C LEU A 175 18.48 -3.67 14.75
N LEU A 176 17.46 -2.81 14.82
CA LEU A 176 17.55 -1.50 15.47
C LEU A 176 17.78 -1.59 16.99
N VAL A 177 17.26 -2.63 17.65
CA VAL A 177 17.55 -2.92 19.07
C VAL A 177 18.78 -3.81 19.27
N ARG A 178 19.53 -4.12 18.20
CA ARG A 178 20.73 -4.98 18.19
C ARG A 178 20.49 -6.43 18.64
N ASP A 179 19.27 -6.94 18.49
CA ASP A 179 19.00 -8.36 18.63
C ASP A 179 19.24 -9.08 17.30
N PHE A 180 20.51 -9.31 16.98
CA PHE A 180 20.94 -9.95 15.73
C PHE A 180 20.48 -11.41 15.60
N PRO A 181 20.52 -12.26 16.66
CA PRO A 181 19.96 -13.61 16.59
C PRO A 181 18.45 -13.60 16.30
N GLY A 182 17.69 -12.72 16.96
CA GLY A 182 16.26 -12.57 16.70
C GLY A 182 15.99 -12.09 15.26
N ALA A 183 16.77 -11.10 14.79
CA ALA A 183 16.66 -10.60 13.43
C ALA A 183 16.94 -11.70 12.39
N ALA A 184 17.97 -12.52 12.60
CA ALA A 184 18.29 -13.66 11.74
C ALA A 184 17.10 -14.63 11.65
N ASN A 185 16.49 -14.99 12.79
CA ASN A 185 15.33 -15.88 12.84
C ASN A 185 14.10 -15.31 12.11
N ALA A 186 13.96 -13.99 12.04
CA ALA A 186 12.89 -13.34 11.30
C ALA A 186 13.17 -13.23 9.79
N LEU A 187 14.42 -12.88 9.42
CA LEU A 187 14.79 -12.51 8.06
C LEU A 187 15.22 -13.71 7.18
N VAL A 188 15.89 -14.73 7.74
CA VAL A 188 16.31 -15.91 6.96
C VAL A 188 15.12 -16.62 6.29
N PRO A 189 14.01 -16.92 6.99
CA PRO A 189 12.85 -17.51 6.34
C PRO A 189 12.27 -16.62 5.24
N LEU A 190 12.25 -15.30 5.43
CA LEU A 190 11.77 -14.37 4.40
C LEU A 190 12.66 -14.39 3.16
N ALA A 191 13.97 -14.37 3.34
CA ALA A 191 14.91 -14.49 2.22
C ALA A 191 14.65 -15.76 1.40
N LEU A 192 14.24 -16.87 2.04
CA LEU A 192 14.02 -18.16 1.38
C LEU A 192 12.61 -18.37 0.80
N THR A 193 11.57 -17.81 1.42
CA THR A 193 10.18 -18.18 1.07
C THR A 193 9.27 -17.01 0.68
N ALA A 194 9.68 -15.75 0.90
CA ALA A 194 8.84 -14.59 0.59
C ALA A 194 8.54 -14.52 -0.92
N GLN A 195 7.28 -14.23 -1.24
CA GLN A 195 6.81 -14.05 -2.60
C GLN A 195 7.07 -12.62 -3.10
N ASP A 196 7.06 -11.64 -2.20
CA ASP A 196 7.40 -10.27 -2.53
C ASP A 196 8.92 -10.13 -2.82
N PRO A 197 9.32 -9.75 -4.05
CA PRO A 197 10.73 -9.59 -4.40
C PRO A 197 11.42 -8.48 -3.59
N LEU A 198 10.72 -7.41 -3.24
CA LEU A 198 11.29 -6.30 -2.47
C LEU A 198 11.63 -6.74 -1.05
N VAL A 199 10.72 -7.48 -0.41
CA VAL A 199 10.94 -8.08 0.92
C VAL A 199 12.13 -9.04 0.88
N THR A 200 12.21 -9.86 -0.17
CA THR A 200 13.30 -10.83 -0.33
C THR A 200 14.65 -10.13 -0.45
N VAL A 201 14.75 -9.11 -1.31
CA VAL A 201 15.99 -8.35 -1.52
C VAL A 201 16.40 -7.63 -0.25
N LEU A 202 15.47 -6.97 0.45
CA LEU A 202 15.78 -6.30 1.70
C LEU A 202 16.23 -7.29 2.77
N ALA A 203 15.53 -8.42 2.94
CA ALA A 203 15.93 -9.44 3.91
C ALA A 203 17.36 -9.94 3.63
N GLN A 204 17.65 -10.26 2.37
CA GLN A 204 18.97 -10.70 1.91
C GLN A 204 20.05 -9.64 2.12
N ASP A 205 19.77 -8.37 1.80
CA ASP A 205 20.74 -7.29 1.92
C ASP A 205 21.10 -7.00 3.38
N PHE A 206 20.11 -6.91 4.27
CA PHE A 206 20.37 -6.69 5.69
C PHE A 206 21.05 -7.89 6.37
N LEU A 207 20.72 -9.12 5.97
CA LEU A 207 21.44 -10.30 6.42
C LEU A 207 22.92 -10.22 6.02
N ALA A 208 23.19 -9.92 4.76
CA ALA A 208 24.55 -9.85 4.21
C ALA A 208 25.39 -8.72 4.84
N GLN A 209 24.81 -7.53 4.98
CA GLN A 209 25.53 -6.32 5.40
C GLN A 209 25.73 -6.24 6.92
N THR A 210 24.77 -6.75 7.71
CA THR A 210 24.72 -6.50 9.15
C THR A 210 24.76 -7.77 9.99
N VAL A 211 24.02 -8.81 9.62
CA VAL A 211 23.82 -9.96 10.51
C VAL A 211 25.00 -10.91 10.47
N ILE A 212 25.54 -11.22 9.30
CA ILE A 212 26.71 -12.13 9.17
C ILE A 212 27.88 -11.66 10.03
N SER A 213 28.19 -10.36 10.00
CA SER A 213 29.30 -9.79 10.77
C SER A 213 29.02 -9.72 12.27
N ALA A 214 27.75 -9.67 12.68
CA ALA A 214 27.34 -9.56 14.07
C ALA A 214 27.20 -10.92 14.79
N ILE A 215 26.91 -12.00 14.06
CA ILE A 215 26.79 -13.37 14.59
C ILE A 215 27.58 -14.39 13.75
N PRO A 216 28.93 -14.36 13.81
CA PRO A 216 29.80 -15.20 12.98
C PRO A 216 29.52 -16.70 13.13
N GLU A 217 29.02 -17.15 14.28
CA GLU A 217 28.67 -18.54 14.55
C GLU A 217 27.55 -19.09 13.65
N ARG A 218 26.76 -18.23 13.00
CA ARG A 218 25.71 -18.60 12.03
C ARG A 218 26.01 -18.10 10.61
N SER A 219 27.24 -17.66 10.33
CA SER A 219 27.58 -17.07 9.03
C SER A 219 27.30 -18.02 7.88
N GLU A 220 27.69 -19.29 7.99
CA GLU A 220 27.53 -20.29 6.92
C GLU A 220 26.05 -20.52 6.54
N GLU A 221 25.17 -20.65 7.54
CA GLU A 221 23.72 -20.77 7.35
C GLU A 221 23.15 -19.53 6.63
N ILE A 222 23.56 -18.34 7.08
CA ILE A 222 23.04 -17.07 6.58
C ILE A 222 23.56 -16.81 5.16
N GLU A 223 24.84 -17.05 4.89
CA GLU A 223 25.46 -16.94 3.57
C GLU A 223 24.77 -17.85 2.55
N ALA A 224 24.49 -19.10 2.93
CA ALA A 224 23.74 -20.03 2.09
C ALA A 224 22.33 -19.48 1.77
N SER A 225 21.64 -18.93 2.76
CA SER A 225 20.31 -18.34 2.57
C SER A 225 20.35 -17.10 1.64
N VAL A 226 21.38 -16.27 1.77
CA VAL A 226 21.62 -15.06 0.95
C VAL A 226 21.89 -15.46 -0.50
N ALA A 227 22.75 -16.45 -0.74
CA ALA A 227 23.06 -16.95 -2.08
C ALA A 227 21.84 -17.57 -2.78
N GLN A 228 21.02 -18.32 -2.03
CA GLN A 228 19.80 -18.92 -2.55
C GLN A 228 18.73 -17.85 -2.88
N ALA A 229 18.52 -16.88 -1.98
CA ALA A 229 17.62 -15.77 -2.19
C ALA A 229 18.02 -14.96 -3.43
N ARG A 230 19.31 -14.64 -3.56
CA ARG A 230 19.86 -13.96 -4.73
C ARG A 230 19.57 -14.69 -6.03
N THR A 231 19.82 -16.01 -6.05
CA THR A 231 19.52 -16.85 -7.22
C THR A 231 18.03 -16.82 -7.57
N ARG A 232 17.13 -16.85 -6.58
CA ARG A 232 15.68 -16.74 -6.80
C ARG A 232 15.31 -15.38 -7.40
N ILE A 233 15.82 -14.29 -6.84
CA ILE A 233 15.52 -12.93 -7.30
C ILE A 233 16.04 -12.73 -8.73
N LEU A 234 17.26 -13.15 -9.06
CA LEU A 234 17.81 -12.99 -10.40
C LEU A 234 17.06 -13.83 -11.46
N LYS A 235 16.39 -14.92 -11.07
CA LYS A 235 15.48 -15.66 -11.96
C LYS A 235 14.18 -14.89 -12.23
N THR A 236 13.65 -14.18 -11.22
CA THR A 236 12.37 -13.45 -11.34
C THR A 236 12.55 -12.04 -11.90
N LEU A 237 13.62 -11.34 -11.49
CA LEU A 237 13.98 -9.98 -11.85
C LEU A 237 15.43 -9.99 -12.38
N PRO A 238 15.65 -10.41 -13.64
CA PRO A 238 17.00 -10.63 -14.16
C PRO A 238 17.81 -9.34 -14.39
N THR A 239 17.14 -8.18 -14.50
CA THR A 239 17.80 -6.92 -14.84
C THR A 239 17.49 -5.82 -13.84
N LYS A 240 18.41 -4.86 -13.72
CA LYS A 240 18.20 -3.63 -12.93
C LYS A 240 16.98 -2.83 -13.40
N THR A 241 16.65 -2.89 -14.68
CA THR A 241 15.44 -2.25 -15.24
C THR A 241 14.15 -2.90 -14.74
N ALA A 242 14.12 -4.24 -14.63
CA ALA A 242 12.98 -4.96 -14.06
C ALA A 242 12.82 -4.65 -12.56
N TRP A 243 13.93 -4.58 -11.82
CA TRP A 243 13.95 -4.15 -10.42
C TRP A 243 13.38 -2.74 -10.22
N ASN A 244 13.88 -1.76 -10.97
CA ASN A 244 13.39 -0.38 -10.87
C ASN A 244 11.89 -0.31 -11.16
N ARG A 245 11.39 -1.06 -12.15
CA ARG A 245 9.96 -1.13 -12.46
C ARG A 245 9.14 -1.70 -11.30
N GLU A 246 9.66 -2.70 -10.58
CA GLU A 246 8.96 -3.27 -9.43
C GLU A 246 8.94 -2.33 -8.22
N ILE A 247 10.02 -1.55 -8.01
CA ILE A 247 10.03 -0.46 -7.02
C ILE A 247 8.96 0.58 -7.38
N GLU A 248 8.94 1.09 -8.62
CA GLU A 248 8.00 2.13 -9.05
C GLU A 248 6.53 1.70 -8.86
N LYS A 249 6.22 0.45 -9.20
CA LYS A 249 4.89 -0.13 -9.00
C LYS A 249 4.46 -0.11 -7.52
N SER A 250 5.42 -0.26 -6.61
CA SER A 250 5.19 -0.37 -5.17
C SER A 250 5.32 0.96 -4.42
N ARG A 251 5.74 2.05 -5.08
CA ARG A 251 5.86 3.41 -4.48
C ARG A 251 4.54 4.01 -4.01
N THR A 252 3.40 3.40 -4.35
CA THR A 252 2.09 3.82 -3.82
C THR A 252 1.95 3.54 -2.32
N GLU A 253 2.77 2.64 -1.78
CA GLU A 253 2.75 2.24 -0.38
C GLU A 253 3.82 3.01 0.42
N ILE A 254 3.40 3.74 1.46
CA ILE A 254 4.29 4.61 2.24
C ILE A 254 5.48 3.85 2.86
N HIS A 255 5.28 2.59 3.24
CA HIS A 255 6.32 1.76 3.83
C HIS A 255 7.41 1.36 2.83
N VAL A 256 7.12 1.37 1.53
CA VAL A 256 8.12 1.20 0.47
C VAL A 256 8.85 2.52 0.23
N VAL A 257 8.11 3.64 0.18
CA VAL A 257 8.68 4.98 -0.04
C VAL A 257 9.75 5.30 0.99
N ILE A 258 9.51 5.01 2.27
CA ILE A 258 10.48 5.27 3.34
C ILE A 258 11.77 4.45 3.17
N LEU A 259 11.68 3.27 2.57
CA LEU A 259 12.81 2.39 2.31
C LEU A 259 13.45 2.61 0.93
N SER A 260 13.05 3.64 0.17
CA SER A 260 13.50 3.83 -1.23
C SER A 260 15.02 3.82 -1.34
N LYS A 261 15.72 4.51 -0.44
CA LYS A 261 17.19 4.53 -0.42
C LYS A 261 17.78 3.13 -0.19
N SER A 262 17.28 2.39 0.79
CA SER A 262 17.74 1.02 1.07
C SER A 262 17.46 0.07 -0.10
N LEU A 263 16.32 0.22 -0.77
CA LEU A 263 15.97 -0.55 -1.97
C LEU A 263 16.87 -0.21 -3.17
N GLU A 264 17.20 1.06 -3.36
CA GLU A 264 18.13 1.51 -4.40
C GLU A 264 19.54 0.95 -4.17
N GLU A 265 20.05 1.03 -2.95
CA GLU A 265 21.36 0.49 -2.56
C GLU A 265 21.42 -1.04 -2.66
N ALA A 266 20.40 -1.75 -2.16
CA ALA A 266 20.31 -3.20 -2.25
C ALA A 266 20.25 -3.66 -3.71
N GLY A 267 19.47 -2.97 -4.54
CA GLY A 267 19.43 -3.23 -5.98
C GLY A 267 20.77 -2.98 -6.66
N GLN A 268 21.49 -1.91 -6.29
CA GLN A 268 22.81 -1.63 -6.84
C GLN A 268 23.77 -2.78 -6.53
N ARG A 269 23.83 -3.27 -5.28
CA ARG A 269 24.67 -4.41 -4.88
C ARG A 269 24.28 -5.70 -5.60
N LEU A 270 22.98 -6.00 -5.68
CA LEU A 270 22.46 -7.20 -6.32
C LEU A 270 22.92 -7.34 -7.78
N TYR A 271 22.93 -6.25 -8.54
CA TYR A 271 23.26 -6.25 -9.97
C TYR A 271 24.71 -5.84 -10.29
N SER A 272 25.43 -5.16 -9.38
CA SER A 272 26.85 -4.86 -9.60
C SER A 272 27.71 -6.11 -9.60
N GLU A 273 27.37 -7.09 -8.76
CA GLU A 273 28.09 -8.37 -8.68
C GLU A 273 27.72 -9.36 -9.79
N VAL A 274 26.85 -9.00 -10.75
CA VAL A 274 26.52 -9.81 -11.94
C VAL A 274 27.28 -9.31 -13.18
N THR A 275 27.89 -8.12 -13.09
CA THR A 275 28.64 -7.48 -14.19
C THR A 275 30.16 -7.57 -14.03
N ALA A 276 30.62 -8.39 -13.09
CA ALA A 276 32.02 -8.81 -12.92
C ALA A 276 32.13 -10.32 -13.16
#